data_AF-A0AAW2HTA9-F1
#
_entry.id   AF-A0AAW2HTA9-F1
#
_cell.length_a   1.000
_cell.length_b   1.000
_cell.length_c   1.000
_cell.angle_alpha   90.00
_cell.angle_beta   90.00
_cell.angle_gamma   90.00
#
_symmetry.space_group_name_H-M   'P 1'
#
loop_
_entity.id
_entity.type
_entity.pdbx_description
1 polymer ?
#
loop_
_entity_poly.entity_id
_entity_poly.type
_entity_poly.pdbx_seq_one_letter_code
_entity_poly.pdbx_strand_id
1 'polypeptide(L)'
;MITGLLMVIDIPDERGLSEIDIRYGNPLKCHFPLFNWMAPLPLEYMGILYFIMWIGAAGICLGYKFKLSCIMFTVPYWYIFLLDKTTWNNHSYLFGLISILFTFSSAHHAFSVDSRLDPSIRNKPVPMWNYAIIRFQFFLLYFYAGVKKFDLDWIGGHSMTRLSMHWVFDPFRLVLNDEQIDFWIIHIFGFLFDLTVGFFLLISKTRPIAIFFSSAFHLMNSRIFHIGQFPYVCLCMTPIFCSYDWPDRLINWFKKTPQKPEVTSENKRNKTPVSGGLTLFLLLSYVATQLFLPFSHFITKGYNNWTNGLYGYSWDMMVHNWDSVLTVIKVVDNDSGEEFFIDPEVGITALAI
;
A
#
# COMPACT_ATOMS: atom_id res chain seq x y z
N MET A 1 11.60 10.95 -2.79
CA MET A 1 10.88 12.22 -2.98
C MET A 1 9.38 12.03 -3.13
N ILE A 2 8.85 11.68 -4.31
CA ILE A 2 7.39 11.69 -4.57
C ILE A 2 6.60 10.80 -3.61
N THR A 3 7.06 9.56 -3.36
CA THR A 3 6.45 8.68 -2.35
C THR A 3 6.41 9.30 -0.95
N GLY A 4 7.46 10.04 -0.57
CA GLY A 4 7.50 10.73 0.72
C GLY A 4 6.51 11.88 0.79
N LEU A 5 6.26 12.60 -0.31
CA LEU A 5 5.21 13.62 -0.37
C LEU A 5 3.82 13.01 -0.16
N LEU A 6 3.55 11.87 -0.80
CA LEU A 6 2.30 11.14 -0.59
C LEU A 6 2.16 10.68 0.86
N MET A 7 3.23 10.16 1.48
CA MET A 7 3.23 9.82 2.91
C MET A 7 2.94 11.02 3.82
N VAL A 8 3.45 12.22 3.50
CA VAL A 8 3.17 13.45 4.27
C VAL A 8 1.68 13.82 4.24
N ILE A 9 1.01 13.59 3.11
CA ILE A 9 -0.42 13.86 2.92
C ILE A 9 -1.28 12.74 3.52
N ASP A 10 -0.85 11.48 3.37
CA ASP A 10 -1.51 10.27 3.88
C ASP A 10 -1.68 10.27 5.40
N ILE A 11 -0.68 10.78 6.14
CA ILE A 11 -0.68 10.75 7.60
C ILE A 11 -1.86 11.51 8.24
N PRO A 12 -2.10 12.80 7.95
CA PRO A 12 -3.28 13.50 8.46
C PRO A 12 -4.58 12.88 7.98
N ASP A 13 -4.68 12.60 6.69
CA ASP A 13 -5.93 12.23 6.02
C ASP A 13 -6.33 10.76 6.26
N GLU A 14 -5.50 9.81 5.84
CA GLU A 14 -5.85 8.38 5.83
C GLU A 14 -5.32 7.62 7.07
N ARG A 15 -4.29 8.13 7.73
CA ARG A 15 -3.78 7.55 9.00
C ARG A 15 -4.37 8.23 10.23
N GLY A 16 -5.24 9.23 10.05
CA GLY A 16 -6.06 9.79 11.13
C GLY A 16 -5.28 10.62 12.14
N LEU A 17 -4.19 11.30 11.72
CA LEU A 17 -3.59 12.33 12.58
C LEU A 17 -4.54 13.53 12.77
N SER A 18 -5.38 13.87 11.79
CA SER A 18 -6.37 14.96 11.95
C SER A 18 -7.48 14.63 12.94
N GLU A 19 -7.75 13.35 13.17
CA GLU A 19 -8.81 12.83 14.05
C GLU A 19 -8.22 12.06 15.25
N ILE A 20 -7.03 12.44 15.68
CA ILE A 20 -6.28 11.70 16.71
C ILE A 20 -7.01 11.67 18.06
N ASP A 21 -7.73 12.74 18.39
CA ASP A 21 -8.59 12.89 19.56
C ASP A 21 -9.80 11.95 19.50
N ILE A 22 -10.43 11.81 18.34
CA ILE A 22 -11.51 10.85 18.12
C ILE A 22 -10.94 9.42 18.17
N ARG A 23 -9.74 9.22 17.62
CA ARG A 23 -9.12 7.90 17.49
C ARG A 23 -8.58 7.36 18.80
N TYR A 24 -8.01 8.19 19.67
CA TYR A 24 -7.35 7.74 20.91
C TYR A 24 -7.76 8.51 22.17
N GLY A 25 -8.53 9.59 22.04
CA GLY A 25 -9.06 10.37 23.16
C GLY A 25 -10.49 10.00 23.57
N ASN A 26 -11.23 9.29 22.70
CA ASN A 26 -12.58 8.83 23.02
C ASN A 26 -12.53 7.52 23.85
N PRO A 27 -12.98 7.51 25.12
CA PRO A 27 -12.96 6.33 25.98
C PRO A 27 -13.92 5.22 25.52
N LEU A 28 -14.89 5.54 24.65
CA LEU A 28 -15.84 4.58 24.09
C LEU A 28 -15.27 3.83 22.88
N LYS A 29 -14.12 4.25 22.34
CA LYS A 29 -13.52 3.62 21.17
C LYS A 29 -12.73 2.37 21.57
N CYS A 30 -13.18 1.21 21.10
CA CYS A 30 -12.46 -0.04 21.28
C CYS A 30 -11.41 -0.25 20.19
N HIS A 31 -10.18 -0.57 20.59
CA HIS A 31 -9.11 -0.96 19.67
C HIS A 31 -8.91 -2.47 19.69
N PHE A 32 -8.60 -3.04 18.53
CA PHE A 32 -8.36 -4.47 18.37
C PHE A 32 -6.91 -4.73 17.96
N PRO A 33 -5.95 -4.67 18.90
CA PRO A 33 -4.53 -4.84 18.57
C PRO A 33 -4.21 -6.25 18.05
N LEU A 34 -3.13 -6.37 17.28
CA LEU A 34 -2.60 -7.68 16.86
C LEU A 34 -2.26 -8.56 18.05
N PHE A 35 -1.53 -7.99 19.01
CA PHE A 35 -1.11 -8.67 20.21
C PHE A 35 -1.80 -8.09 21.44
N ASN A 36 -2.28 -8.96 22.33
CA ASN A 36 -3.06 -8.56 23.52
C ASN A 36 -2.30 -7.63 24.48
N TRP A 37 -0.97 -7.60 24.42
CA TRP A 37 -0.12 -6.73 25.24
C TRP A 37 0.06 -5.32 24.65
N MET A 38 -0.36 -5.10 23.41
CA MET A 38 -0.31 -3.78 22.80
C MET A 38 -1.52 -2.96 23.24
N ALA A 39 -1.28 -1.73 23.65
CA ALA A 39 -2.31 -0.74 23.91
C ALA A 39 -1.86 0.62 23.33
N PRO A 40 -2.80 1.49 22.95
CA PRO A 40 -2.46 2.86 22.60
C PRO A 40 -1.73 3.56 23.76
N LEU A 41 -0.80 4.44 23.44
CA LEU A 41 -0.25 5.36 24.43
C LEU A 41 -1.33 6.40 24.82
N PRO A 42 -1.16 7.12 25.95
CA PRO A 42 -1.99 8.29 26.23
C PRO A 42 -1.97 9.27 25.04
N LEU A 43 -3.06 10.01 24.87
CA LEU A 43 -3.34 10.82 23.68
C LEU A 43 -2.18 11.75 23.30
N GLU A 44 -1.52 12.38 24.30
CA GLU A 44 -0.41 13.30 24.07
C GLU A 44 0.79 12.58 23.44
N TYR A 45 1.09 11.37 23.90
CA TYR A 45 2.17 10.55 23.37
C TYR A 45 1.83 9.96 22.00
N MET A 46 0.56 9.66 21.74
CA MET A 46 0.12 9.34 20.38
C MET A 46 0.38 10.54 19.45
N GLY A 47 0.06 11.77 19.88
CA GLY A 47 0.35 12.99 19.13
C GLY A 47 1.84 13.13 18.79
N ILE A 48 2.72 12.90 19.76
CA ILE A 48 4.18 12.91 19.55
C ILE A 48 4.58 11.84 18.54
N LEU A 49 4.03 10.63 18.65
CA LEU A 49 4.34 9.50 17.78
C LEU A 49 3.94 9.79 16.32
N TYR A 50 2.76 10.35 16.09
CA TYR A 50 2.35 10.81 14.75
C TYR A 50 3.21 11.95 14.23
N PHE A 51 3.61 12.90 15.08
CA PHE A 51 4.50 13.98 14.68
C PHE A 51 5.88 13.47 14.24
N ILE A 52 6.45 12.50 14.97
CA ILE A 52 7.69 11.80 14.59
C ILE A 52 7.52 11.11 13.24
N MET A 53 6.42 10.39 13.05
CA MET A 53 6.09 9.73 11.78
C MET A 53 6.02 10.73 10.63
N TRP A 54 5.38 11.88 10.85
CA TRP A 54 5.20 12.95 9.87
C TRP A 54 6.52 13.63 9.49
N ILE A 55 7.38 13.94 10.47
CA ILE A 55 8.75 14.42 10.20
C ILE A 55 9.55 13.35 9.44
N GLY A 56 9.39 12.07 9.79
CA GLY A 56 9.97 10.96 9.05
C GLY A 56 9.57 10.97 7.57
N ALA A 57 8.27 11.09 7.28
CA ALA A 57 7.76 11.21 5.92
C ALA A 57 8.32 12.42 5.17
N ALA A 58 8.38 13.59 5.82
CA ALA A 58 8.96 14.80 5.24
C ALA A 58 10.46 14.62 4.94
N GLY A 59 11.21 13.98 5.84
CA GLY A 59 12.62 13.64 5.63
C GLY A 59 12.82 12.65 4.46
N ILE A 60 11.95 11.65 4.30
CA ILE A 60 11.93 10.75 3.13
C ILE A 60 11.62 11.52 1.84
N CYS A 61 10.70 12.49 1.91
CA CYS A 61 10.35 13.35 0.78
C CYS A 61 11.58 14.16 0.31
N LEU A 62 12.31 14.76 1.24
CA LEU A 62 13.52 15.54 0.93
C LEU A 62 14.74 14.65 0.62
N GLY A 63 14.73 13.40 1.10
CA GLY A 63 15.92 12.56 1.15
C GLY A 63 16.99 13.17 2.06
N TYR A 64 16.57 13.71 3.21
CA TYR A 64 17.43 14.26 4.25
C TYR A 64 17.52 13.28 5.41
N LYS A 65 18.74 12.97 5.88
CA LYS A 65 19.02 11.92 6.86
C LYS A 65 18.21 10.66 6.55
N PHE A 66 18.20 10.25 5.28
CA PHE A 66 17.18 9.37 4.70
C PHE A 66 16.95 8.08 5.50
N LYS A 67 18.02 7.44 5.97
CA LYS A 67 17.93 6.22 6.78
C LYS A 67 17.24 6.46 8.13
N LEU A 68 17.58 7.55 8.80
CA LEU A 68 16.93 7.95 10.06
C LEU A 68 15.46 8.32 9.82
N SER A 69 15.18 9.08 8.76
CA SER A 69 13.80 9.43 8.39
C SER A 69 12.94 8.21 8.07
N CYS A 70 13.52 7.20 7.40
CA CYS A 70 12.84 5.92 7.19
C CYS A 70 12.51 5.20 8.50
N ILE A 71 13.40 5.22 9.49
CA ILE A 71 13.15 4.63 10.82
C ILE A 71 12.07 5.42 11.57
N MET A 72 12.18 6.76 11.57
CA MET A 72 11.20 7.65 12.18
C MET A 72 9.80 7.50 11.58
N PHE A 73 9.69 7.11 10.32
CA PHE A 73 8.40 6.76 9.71
C PHE A 73 7.99 5.31 10.04
N THR A 74 8.86 4.34 9.75
CA THR A 74 8.54 2.91 9.77
C THR A 74 8.16 2.41 11.16
N VAL A 75 8.87 2.80 12.21
CA VAL A 75 8.61 2.29 13.56
C VAL A 75 7.25 2.78 14.09
N PRO A 76 6.95 4.11 14.09
CA PRO A 76 5.62 4.60 14.41
C PRO A 76 4.51 4.01 13.52
N TYR A 77 4.75 3.91 12.22
CA TYR A 77 3.77 3.39 11.26
C TYR A 77 3.33 1.97 11.63
N TRP A 78 4.29 1.07 11.84
CA TRP A 78 3.96 -0.31 12.21
C TRP A 78 3.36 -0.43 13.61
N TYR A 79 3.77 0.40 14.56
CA TYR A 79 3.10 0.45 15.85
C TYR A 79 1.62 0.83 15.71
N ILE A 80 1.32 1.95 15.04
CA ILE A 80 -0.05 2.42 14.78
C ILE A 80 -0.86 1.37 14.01
N PHE A 81 -0.27 0.80 12.96
CA PHE A 81 -0.93 -0.23 12.15
C PHE A 81 -1.30 -1.43 13.03
N LEU A 82 -0.38 -1.93 13.86
CA LEU A 82 -0.61 -3.11 14.69
C LEU A 82 -1.57 -2.88 15.88
N LEU A 83 -1.87 -1.62 16.23
CA LEU A 83 -2.80 -1.29 17.32
C LEU A 83 -4.26 -1.58 16.99
N ASP A 84 -4.64 -1.65 15.71
CA ASP A 84 -6.06 -1.75 15.36
C ASP A 84 -6.34 -2.49 14.06
N LYS A 85 -6.71 -3.78 14.18
CA LYS A 85 -7.10 -4.67 13.08
C LYS A 85 -8.29 -4.16 12.27
N THR A 86 -9.17 -3.37 12.87
CA THR A 86 -10.38 -2.88 12.18
C THR A 86 -10.05 -1.93 11.04
N THR A 87 -8.86 -1.31 11.09
CA THR A 87 -8.38 -0.36 10.08
C THR A 87 -7.46 -1.00 9.05
N TRP A 88 -7.24 -2.32 9.12
CA TRP A 88 -6.33 -3.02 8.23
C TRP A 88 -6.89 -3.15 6.83
N ASN A 89 -6.08 -2.75 5.87
CA ASN A 89 -6.34 -2.98 4.46
C ASN A 89 -5.01 -3.27 3.75
N ASN A 90 -5.10 -3.80 2.53
CA ASN A 90 -3.91 -4.18 1.77
C ASN A 90 -2.99 -3.03 1.40
N HIS A 91 -3.55 -1.85 1.22
CA HIS A 91 -2.79 -0.69 0.80
C HIS A 91 -1.92 -0.17 1.94
N SER A 92 -2.48 -0.11 3.15
CA SER A 92 -1.75 0.19 4.39
C SER A 92 -0.64 -0.83 4.64
N TYR A 93 -0.91 -2.12 4.49
CA TYR A 93 0.13 -3.14 4.63
C TYR A 93 1.26 -2.95 3.60
N LEU A 94 0.92 -2.72 2.34
CA LEU A 94 1.91 -2.40 1.29
C LEU A 94 2.75 -1.19 1.67
N PHE A 95 2.17 -0.12 2.23
CA PHE A 95 2.91 1.08 2.64
C PHE A 95 3.92 0.75 3.75
N GLY A 96 3.52 -0.05 4.74
CA GLY A 96 4.42 -0.56 5.77
C GLY A 96 5.57 -1.41 5.21
N LEU A 97 5.31 -2.24 4.19
CA LEU A 97 6.35 -3.01 3.52
C LEU A 97 7.31 -2.11 2.74
N ILE A 98 6.79 -1.15 1.98
CA ILE A 98 7.62 -0.20 1.23
C ILE A 98 8.49 0.64 2.17
N SER A 99 7.99 1.02 3.35
CA SER A 99 8.79 1.78 4.32
C SER A 99 9.95 0.97 4.88
N ILE A 100 9.75 -0.33 5.16
CA ILE A 100 10.82 -1.27 5.52
C ILE A 100 11.84 -1.37 4.37
N LEU A 101 11.39 -1.61 3.13
CA LEU A 101 12.29 -1.71 1.98
C LEU A 101 13.11 -0.42 1.78
N PHE A 102 12.48 0.75 1.94
CA PHE A 102 13.17 2.05 1.87
C PHE A 102 14.24 2.19 2.94
N THR A 103 13.97 1.74 4.17
CA THR A 103 14.93 1.74 5.29
C THR A 103 16.22 1.02 4.92
N PHE A 104 16.17 -0.07 4.14
CA PHE A 104 17.36 -0.80 3.69
C PHE A 104 17.93 -0.32 2.34
N SER A 105 17.15 0.42 1.56
CA SER A 105 17.56 0.93 0.24
C SER A 105 18.57 2.10 0.27
N SER A 106 19.25 2.32 -0.85
CA SER A 106 20.17 3.45 -1.08
C SER A 106 19.53 4.57 -1.92
N ALA A 107 18.22 4.79 -1.78
CA ALA A 107 17.48 5.76 -2.61
C ALA A 107 17.97 7.23 -2.45
N HIS A 108 18.68 7.52 -1.37
CA HIS A 108 19.26 8.84 -1.09
C HIS A 108 20.55 9.16 -1.85
N HIS A 109 21.10 8.25 -2.66
CA HIS A 109 22.33 8.54 -3.41
C HIS A 109 22.12 9.55 -4.56
N ALA A 110 20.88 9.74 -5.04
CA ALA A 110 20.55 10.65 -6.13
C ALA A 110 19.33 11.51 -5.80
N PHE A 111 19.32 12.74 -6.32
CA PHE A 111 18.21 13.71 -6.18
C PHE A 111 17.71 13.91 -4.74
N SER A 112 18.60 13.85 -3.76
CA SER A 112 18.29 13.99 -2.33
C SER A 112 19.05 15.15 -1.70
N VAL A 113 18.57 15.67 -0.56
CA VAL A 113 19.34 16.63 0.23
C VAL A 113 20.66 16.00 0.72
N ASP A 114 20.64 14.74 1.15
CA ASP A 114 21.86 14.03 1.59
C ASP A 114 22.93 14.03 0.49
N SER A 115 22.58 13.70 -0.75
CA SER A 115 23.51 13.69 -1.89
C SER A 115 24.02 15.09 -2.28
N ARG A 116 23.30 16.15 -1.91
CA ARG A 116 23.74 17.54 -2.14
C ARG A 116 24.70 17.99 -1.05
N LEU A 117 24.49 17.57 0.20
CA LEU A 117 25.30 17.93 1.35
C LEU A 117 26.58 17.09 1.47
N ASP A 118 26.55 15.83 1.05
CA ASP A 118 27.67 14.90 1.10
C ASP A 118 28.09 14.43 -0.30
N PRO A 119 29.18 14.98 -0.85
CA PRO A 119 29.71 14.58 -2.16
C PRO A 119 30.11 13.09 -2.24
N SER A 120 30.38 12.42 -1.12
CA SER A 120 30.86 11.02 -1.11
C SER A 120 29.78 10.00 -1.48
N ILE A 121 28.50 10.36 -1.31
CA ILE A 121 27.34 9.51 -1.65
C ILE A 121 26.66 9.95 -2.94
N ARG A 122 26.98 11.14 -3.45
CA ARG A 122 26.35 11.73 -4.62
C ARG A 122 26.57 10.87 -5.86
N ASN A 123 25.47 10.47 -6.51
CA ASN A 123 25.46 9.60 -7.69
C ASN A 123 26.22 8.27 -7.49
N LYS A 124 26.35 7.82 -6.24
CA LYS A 124 26.98 6.54 -5.93
C LYS A 124 26.09 5.40 -6.47
N PRO A 125 26.68 4.36 -7.09
CA PRO A 125 25.92 3.23 -7.62
C PRO A 125 24.98 2.63 -6.58
N VAL A 126 23.73 2.41 -6.99
CA VAL A 126 22.70 1.77 -6.18
C VAL A 126 22.66 0.28 -6.52
N PRO A 127 22.72 -0.63 -5.53
CA PRO A 127 22.61 -2.06 -5.79
C PRO A 127 21.33 -2.44 -6.53
N MET A 128 21.44 -3.32 -7.52
CA MET A 128 20.30 -3.72 -8.36
C MET A 128 19.17 -4.38 -7.55
N TRP A 129 19.51 -5.03 -6.42
CA TRP A 129 18.51 -5.64 -5.55
C TRP A 129 17.50 -4.63 -5.01
N ASN A 130 17.88 -3.36 -4.80
CA ASN A 130 16.95 -2.31 -4.35
C ASN A 130 15.79 -2.13 -5.33
N TYR A 131 16.10 -2.12 -6.64
CA TYR A 131 15.10 -2.03 -7.68
C TYR A 131 14.33 -3.34 -7.83
N ALA A 132 15.04 -4.47 -7.79
CA ALA A 132 14.43 -5.79 -7.98
C ALA A 132 13.40 -6.10 -6.90
N ILE A 133 13.70 -5.82 -5.62
CA ILE A 133 12.80 -6.14 -4.50
C ILE A 133 11.56 -5.24 -4.49
N ILE A 134 11.69 -3.96 -4.84
CA ILE A 134 10.54 -3.04 -4.94
C ILE A 134 9.67 -3.41 -6.15
N ARG A 135 10.29 -3.72 -7.30
CA ARG A 135 9.56 -4.23 -8.48
C ARG A 135 8.83 -5.51 -8.16
N PHE A 136 9.47 -6.44 -7.46
CA PHE A 136 8.85 -7.68 -7.00
C PHE A 136 7.64 -7.40 -6.11
N GLN A 137 7.75 -6.47 -5.16
CA GLN A 137 6.64 -6.12 -4.27
C GLN A 137 5.43 -5.54 -5.02
N PHE A 138 5.65 -4.63 -5.97
CA PHE A 138 4.56 -4.10 -6.81
C PHE A 138 4.05 -5.11 -7.84
N PHE A 139 4.91 -6.01 -8.32
CA PHE A 139 4.48 -7.12 -9.16
C PHE A 139 3.51 -8.04 -8.40
N LEU A 140 3.84 -8.41 -7.16
CA LEU A 140 2.96 -9.23 -6.33
C LEU A 140 1.63 -8.56 -6.03
N LEU A 141 1.63 -7.25 -5.78
CA LEU A 141 0.39 -6.48 -5.60
C LEU A 141 -0.57 -6.70 -6.77
N TYR A 142 -0.11 -6.47 -8.01
CA TYR A 142 -0.95 -6.65 -9.20
C TYR A 142 -1.32 -8.12 -9.41
N PHE A 143 -0.32 -9.00 -9.35
CA PHE A 143 -0.53 -10.41 -9.63
C PHE A 143 -1.54 -11.04 -8.67
N TYR A 144 -1.44 -10.78 -7.36
CA TYR A 144 -2.40 -11.28 -6.40
C TYR A 144 -3.77 -10.61 -6.49
N ALA A 145 -3.85 -9.34 -6.87
CA ALA A 145 -5.14 -8.72 -7.19
C ALA A 145 -5.85 -9.45 -8.34
N GLY A 146 -5.11 -9.93 -9.35
CA GLY A 146 -5.63 -10.75 -10.45
C GLY A 146 -5.99 -12.16 -10.01
N VAL A 147 -5.14 -12.83 -9.23
CA VAL A 147 -5.42 -14.17 -8.68
C VAL A 147 -6.69 -14.16 -7.82
N LYS A 148 -6.93 -13.10 -7.04
CA LYS A 148 -8.13 -12.99 -6.22
C LYS A 148 -9.40 -12.74 -7.04
N LYS A 149 -9.28 -12.14 -8.23
CA LYS A 149 -10.36 -12.00 -9.22
C LYS A 149 -10.57 -13.25 -10.07
N PHE A 150 -9.82 -14.33 -9.80
CA PHE A 150 -10.00 -15.62 -10.46
C PHE A 150 -10.99 -16.51 -9.70
N ASP A 151 -12.01 -15.91 -9.10
CA ASP A 151 -13.13 -16.60 -8.49
C ASP A 151 -14.36 -16.58 -9.43
N LEU A 152 -15.32 -17.45 -9.17
CA LEU A 152 -16.50 -17.60 -10.02
C LEU A 152 -17.42 -16.38 -9.96
N ASP A 153 -17.45 -15.64 -8.86
CA ASP A 153 -18.31 -14.47 -8.73
C ASP A 153 -17.75 -13.30 -9.54
N TRP A 154 -16.42 -13.11 -9.55
CA TRP A 154 -15.79 -12.11 -10.40
C TRP A 154 -15.83 -12.48 -11.88
N ILE A 155 -15.40 -13.70 -12.26
CA ILE A 155 -15.40 -14.11 -13.68
C ILE A 155 -16.83 -14.19 -14.23
N GLY A 156 -17.80 -14.56 -13.39
CA GLY A 156 -19.22 -14.62 -13.74
C GLY A 156 -19.89 -13.24 -13.85
N GLY A 157 -19.23 -12.15 -13.44
CA GLY A 157 -19.81 -10.81 -13.49
C GLY A 157 -20.82 -10.52 -12.37
N HIS A 158 -20.76 -11.26 -11.26
CA HIS A 158 -21.67 -11.14 -10.12
C HIS A 158 -21.15 -10.18 -9.04
N SER A 159 -19.85 -9.89 -9.04
CA SER A 159 -19.25 -8.88 -8.16
C SER A 159 -19.51 -7.46 -8.67
N MET A 160 -19.46 -6.44 -7.79
CA MET A 160 -19.38 -5.02 -8.18
C MET A 160 -20.33 -4.58 -9.33
N THR A 161 -21.57 -5.10 -9.35
CA THR A 161 -22.51 -4.84 -10.43
C THR A 161 -22.92 -3.37 -10.48
N ARG A 162 -23.27 -2.87 -11.68
CA ARG A 162 -23.71 -1.49 -11.94
C ARG A 162 -22.62 -0.43 -11.80
N LEU A 163 -21.35 -0.83 -11.70
CA LEU A 163 -20.23 0.10 -11.66
C LEU A 163 -20.09 0.85 -13.00
N SER A 164 -20.52 0.23 -14.10
CA SER A 164 -20.67 0.84 -15.42
C SER A 164 -21.51 2.12 -15.42
N MET A 165 -22.42 2.30 -14.46
CA MET A 165 -23.24 3.51 -14.35
C MET A 165 -22.40 4.76 -14.05
N HIS A 166 -21.20 4.62 -13.50
CA HIS A 166 -20.31 5.74 -13.18
C HIS A 166 -19.80 6.44 -14.45
N TRP A 167 -19.73 7.78 -14.43
CA TRP A 167 -19.39 8.63 -15.58
C TRP A 167 -18.01 8.31 -16.22
N VAL A 168 -17.10 7.73 -15.44
CA VAL A 168 -15.78 7.29 -15.91
C VAL A 168 -15.89 6.30 -17.07
N PHE A 169 -17.01 5.57 -17.17
CA PHE A 169 -17.28 4.62 -18.24
C PHE A 169 -18.07 5.21 -19.42
N ASP A 170 -18.47 6.49 -19.39
CA ASP A 170 -19.19 7.17 -20.49
C ASP A 170 -18.52 6.95 -21.87
N PRO A 171 -17.18 6.99 -22.02
CA PRO A 171 -16.55 6.75 -23.32
C PRO A 171 -16.83 5.36 -23.91
N PHE A 172 -17.04 4.33 -23.07
CA PHE A 172 -17.35 2.97 -23.54
C PHE A 172 -18.80 2.83 -24.02
N ARG A 173 -19.70 3.70 -23.55
CA ARG A 173 -21.12 3.69 -23.92
C ARG A 173 -21.40 4.08 -25.36
N LEU A 174 -20.39 4.62 -26.06
CA LEU A 174 -20.47 4.85 -27.50
C LEU A 174 -20.57 3.54 -28.30
N VAL A 175 -20.15 2.41 -27.72
CA VAL A 175 -20.06 1.11 -28.40
C VAL A 175 -20.71 -0.03 -27.62
N LEU A 176 -20.76 0.06 -26.29
CA LEU A 176 -21.24 -1.00 -25.39
C LEU A 176 -22.41 -0.53 -24.55
N ASN A 177 -23.32 -1.44 -24.18
CA ASN A 177 -24.33 -1.17 -23.15
C ASN A 177 -23.76 -1.38 -21.73
N ASP A 178 -24.48 -0.95 -20.70
CA ASP A 178 -24.00 -1.00 -19.31
C ASP A 178 -23.66 -2.43 -18.85
N GLU A 179 -24.47 -3.43 -19.21
CA GLU A 179 -24.20 -4.85 -18.87
C GLU A 179 -22.91 -5.37 -19.54
N GLN A 180 -22.66 -4.99 -20.80
CA GLN A 180 -21.44 -5.32 -21.51
C GLN A 180 -20.22 -4.60 -20.94
N ILE A 181 -20.38 -3.36 -20.46
CA ILE A 181 -19.30 -2.63 -19.79
C ILE A 181 -18.96 -3.29 -18.46
N ASP A 182 -19.98 -3.61 -17.64
CA ASP A 182 -19.81 -4.35 -16.40
C ASP A 182 -19.05 -5.66 -16.65
N PHE A 183 -19.48 -6.46 -17.62
CA PHE A 183 -18.85 -7.74 -17.87
C PHE A 183 -17.48 -7.62 -18.54
N TRP A 184 -17.38 -7.01 -19.71
CA TRP A 184 -16.15 -7.03 -20.51
C TRP A 184 -15.07 -6.08 -20.00
N ILE A 185 -15.44 -4.89 -19.54
CA ILE A 185 -14.49 -3.85 -19.15
C ILE A 185 -14.14 -3.96 -17.66
N ILE A 186 -15.14 -4.06 -16.79
CA ILE A 186 -14.90 -4.09 -15.35
C ILE A 186 -14.41 -5.47 -14.91
N HIS A 187 -15.15 -6.53 -15.25
CA HIS A 187 -14.80 -7.88 -14.78
C HIS A 187 -13.65 -8.50 -15.57
N ILE A 188 -13.84 -8.77 -16.86
CA ILE A 188 -12.89 -9.53 -17.66
C ILE A 188 -11.60 -8.73 -17.89
N PHE A 189 -11.68 -7.49 -18.36
CA PHE A 189 -10.49 -6.65 -18.53
C PHE A 189 -9.84 -6.34 -17.18
N GLY A 190 -10.59 -5.99 -16.13
CA GLY A 190 -10.02 -5.75 -14.79
C GLY A 190 -9.24 -6.96 -14.24
N PHE A 191 -9.80 -8.17 -14.36
CA PHE A 191 -9.13 -9.43 -14.00
C PHE A 191 -7.84 -9.65 -14.80
N LEU A 192 -7.94 -9.64 -16.14
CA LEU A 192 -6.80 -9.88 -17.02
C LEU A 192 -5.72 -8.82 -16.84
N PHE A 193 -6.13 -7.57 -16.65
CA PHE A 193 -5.24 -6.45 -16.41
C PHE A 193 -4.40 -6.68 -15.16
N ASP A 194 -5.02 -6.92 -14.00
CA ASP A 194 -4.29 -7.15 -12.75
C ASP A 194 -3.37 -8.37 -12.84
N LEU A 195 -3.84 -9.46 -13.44
CA LEU A 195 -3.06 -10.69 -13.57
C LEU A 195 -1.83 -10.52 -14.48
N THR A 196 -1.88 -9.63 -15.48
CA THR A 196 -0.86 -9.54 -16.53
C THR A 196 -0.01 -8.27 -16.52
N VAL A 197 -0.49 -7.16 -15.96
CA VAL A 197 0.18 -5.84 -16.03
C VAL A 197 1.58 -5.88 -15.43
N GLY A 198 1.78 -6.62 -14.33
CA GLY A 198 3.09 -6.79 -13.71
C GLY A 198 4.12 -7.37 -14.67
N PHE A 199 3.74 -8.37 -15.48
CA PHE A 199 4.61 -8.96 -16.49
C PHE A 199 4.93 -7.97 -17.62
N PHE A 200 3.91 -7.24 -18.10
CA PHE A 200 4.11 -6.27 -19.17
C PHE A 200 4.93 -5.04 -18.74
N LEU A 201 4.90 -4.65 -17.47
CA LEU A 201 5.78 -3.62 -16.92
C LEU A 201 7.25 -4.07 -16.86
N LEU A 202 7.50 -5.35 -16.60
CA LEU A 202 8.86 -5.90 -16.55
C LEU A 202 9.50 -5.98 -17.95
N ILE A 203 8.74 -6.36 -18.97
CA ILE A 203 9.22 -6.50 -20.35
C ILE A 203 9.39 -5.11 -20.99
N SER A 204 10.63 -4.78 -21.40
CA SER A 204 10.97 -3.45 -21.92
C SER A 204 10.17 -3.02 -23.16
N LYS A 205 9.81 -3.96 -24.04
CA LYS A 205 9.03 -3.70 -25.26
C LYS A 205 7.57 -3.33 -24.98
N THR A 206 6.94 -3.96 -24.00
CA THR A 206 5.52 -3.72 -23.65
C THR A 206 5.35 -2.62 -22.60
N ARG A 207 6.42 -2.29 -21.86
CA ARG A 207 6.38 -1.36 -20.74
C ARG A 207 5.71 -0.01 -21.04
N PRO A 208 5.97 0.70 -22.15
CA PRO A 208 5.30 1.97 -22.41
C PRO A 208 3.77 1.84 -22.49
N ILE A 209 3.29 0.77 -23.13
CA ILE A 209 1.86 0.46 -23.25
C ILE A 209 1.30 0.11 -21.87
N ALA A 210 2.01 -0.73 -21.11
CA ALA A 210 1.60 -1.11 -19.76
C ALA A 210 1.56 0.10 -18.79
N ILE A 211 2.50 1.05 -18.91
CA ILE A 211 2.48 2.30 -18.15
C ILE A 211 1.24 3.11 -18.47
N PHE A 212 0.88 3.24 -19.75
CA PHE A 212 -0.31 3.98 -20.17
C PHE A 212 -1.59 3.37 -19.58
N PHE A 213 -1.82 2.07 -19.78
CA PHE A 213 -3.01 1.39 -19.27
C PHE A 213 -3.04 1.32 -17.73
N SER A 214 -1.89 1.08 -17.08
CA SER A 214 -1.79 1.14 -15.62
C SER A 214 -2.10 2.52 -15.07
N SER A 215 -1.62 3.58 -15.75
CA SER A 215 -1.94 4.93 -15.33
C SER A 215 -3.43 5.23 -15.47
N ALA A 216 -4.04 4.84 -16.59
CA ALA A 216 -5.47 4.99 -16.80
C ALA A 216 -6.28 4.21 -15.75
N PHE A 217 -5.92 2.94 -15.50
CA PHE A 217 -6.59 2.09 -14.52
C PHE A 217 -6.56 2.68 -13.10
N HIS A 218 -5.39 3.15 -12.64
CA HIS A 218 -5.27 3.79 -11.32
C HIS A 218 -6.01 5.12 -11.23
N LEU A 219 -6.00 5.92 -12.29
CA LEU A 219 -6.77 7.17 -12.33
C LEU A 219 -8.27 6.91 -12.37
N MET A 220 -8.74 5.86 -13.03
CA MET A 220 -10.15 5.45 -12.97
C MET A 220 -10.52 5.01 -11.56
N ASN A 221 -9.70 4.13 -10.95
CA ASN A 221 -9.94 3.64 -9.59
C ASN A 221 -9.93 4.75 -8.55
N SER A 222 -9.12 5.81 -8.71
CA SER A 222 -9.12 6.96 -7.80
C SER A 222 -10.39 7.81 -7.87
N ARG A 223 -11.19 7.66 -8.93
CA ARG A 223 -12.50 8.32 -9.08
C ARG A 223 -13.66 7.43 -8.65
N ILE A 224 -13.55 6.13 -8.90
CA ILE A 224 -14.60 5.15 -8.63
C ILE A 224 -14.60 4.73 -7.16
N PHE A 225 -13.42 4.51 -6.57
CA PHE A 225 -13.28 3.94 -5.25
C PHE A 225 -12.64 4.94 -4.27
N HIS A 226 -13.18 4.99 -3.06
CA HIS A 226 -12.60 5.75 -1.95
C HIS A 226 -11.50 4.95 -1.22
N ILE A 227 -10.49 4.50 -1.98
CA ILE A 227 -9.38 3.66 -1.49
C ILE A 227 -8.12 4.45 -1.13
N GLY A 228 -8.30 5.73 -0.78
CA GLY A 228 -7.26 6.60 -0.26
C GLY A 228 -6.10 6.84 -1.23
N GLN A 229 -4.88 6.88 -0.70
CA GLN A 229 -3.66 7.25 -1.42
C GLN A 229 -3.12 6.14 -2.35
N PHE A 230 -3.73 4.95 -2.32
CA PHE A 230 -3.24 3.78 -3.03
C PHE A 230 -3.02 3.97 -4.54
N PRO A 231 -3.99 4.50 -5.32
CA PRO A 231 -3.80 4.66 -6.77
C PRO A 231 -2.67 5.64 -7.07
N TYR A 232 -2.54 6.70 -6.28
CA TYR A 232 -1.48 7.70 -6.42
C TYR A 232 -0.10 7.11 -6.10
N VAL A 233 0.01 6.25 -5.10
CA VAL A 233 1.27 5.54 -4.81
C VAL A 233 1.64 4.59 -5.94
N CYS A 234 0.68 3.85 -6.51
CA CYS A 234 0.93 2.98 -7.65
C CYS A 234 1.41 3.76 -8.89
N LEU A 235 0.79 4.90 -9.19
CA LEU A 235 1.25 5.84 -10.23
C LEU A 235 2.68 6.31 -9.96
N CYS A 236 2.97 6.77 -8.75
CA CYS A 236 4.27 7.29 -8.37
C CYS A 236 5.39 6.23 -8.38
N MET A 237 5.03 4.96 -8.18
CA MET A 237 5.98 3.85 -8.17
C MET A 237 6.16 3.21 -9.54
N THR A 238 5.28 3.48 -10.51
CA THR A 238 5.39 2.99 -11.89
C THR A 238 6.77 3.25 -12.55
N PRO A 239 7.41 4.42 -12.36
CA PRO A 239 8.76 4.66 -12.89
C PRO A 239 9.85 3.72 -12.36
N ILE A 240 9.63 3.00 -11.26
CA ILE A 240 10.61 2.00 -10.76
C ILE A 240 10.84 0.89 -11.78
N PHE A 241 9.85 0.60 -12.64
CA PHE A 241 9.94 -0.40 -13.70
C PHE A 241 10.78 0.09 -14.89
N CYS A 242 10.98 1.40 -15.05
CA CYS A 242 11.80 1.98 -16.11
C CYS A 242 13.30 1.68 -15.95
N SER A 243 14.08 1.92 -17.01
CA SER A 243 15.55 1.80 -16.94
C SER A 243 16.13 2.84 -15.97
N TYR A 244 17.25 2.54 -15.31
CA TYR A 244 17.82 3.41 -14.27
C TYR A 244 18.15 4.84 -14.75
N ASP A 245 18.36 5.01 -16.05
CA ASP A 245 18.67 6.27 -16.73
C ASP A 245 17.43 7.02 -17.24
N TRP A 246 16.22 6.53 -16.95
CA TRP A 246 14.98 7.21 -17.34
C TRP A 246 14.89 8.67 -16.88
N PRO A 247 15.33 9.07 -15.66
CA PRO A 247 15.25 10.46 -15.23
C PRO A 247 16.17 11.35 -16.05
N ASP A 248 17.40 10.88 -16.31
CA ASP A 248 18.40 11.62 -17.07
C ASP A 248 17.97 11.77 -18.54
N ARG A 249 17.41 10.72 -19.13
CA ARG A 249 16.81 10.78 -20.49
C ARG A 249 15.70 11.83 -20.55
N LEU A 250 14.80 11.85 -19.56
CA LEU A 250 13.70 12.80 -19.51
C LEU A 250 14.22 14.25 -19.36
N ILE A 251 15.17 14.48 -18.45
CA ILE A 251 15.80 15.80 -18.24
C ILE A 251 16.49 16.27 -19.52
N ASN A 252 17.26 15.40 -20.19
CA ASN A 252 17.97 15.74 -21.41
C ASN A 252 17.01 16.03 -22.58
N TRP A 253 15.89 15.30 -22.66
CA TRP A 253 14.83 15.57 -23.63
C TRP A 253 14.27 16.99 -23.48
N PHE A 254 13.97 17.42 -22.25
CA PHE A 254 13.50 18.79 -21.99
C PHE A 254 14.59 19.86 -22.22
N LYS A 255 15.84 19.55 -21.89
CA LYS A 255 16.96 20.50 -22.04
C LYS A 255 17.47 20.64 -23.47
N LYS A 256 17.01 19.82 -24.43
CA LYS A 256 17.51 19.73 -25.82
C LYS A 256 19.05 19.65 -25.92
N THR A 257 19.73 19.22 -24.85
CA THR A 257 21.18 19.07 -24.84
C THR A 257 21.51 17.69 -25.41
N PRO A 258 22.30 17.60 -26.51
CA PRO A 258 22.76 16.32 -27.01
C PRO A 258 23.58 15.62 -25.92
N GLN A 259 23.29 14.35 -25.72
CA GLN A 259 24.02 13.50 -24.78
C GLN A 259 25.48 13.43 -25.27
N LYS A 260 26.42 14.06 -24.57
CA LYS A 260 27.84 13.78 -24.82
C LYS A 260 28.05 12.30 -24.51
N PRO A 261 28.64 11.51 -25.41
CA PRO A 261 28.99 10.14 -25.09
C PRO A 261 29.92 10.19 -23.87
N GLU A 262 29.47 9.61 -22.77
CA GLU A 262 30.33 9.41 -21.61
C GLU A 262 31.52 8.56 -22.07
N VAL A 263 32.72 9.10 -21.93
CA VAL A 263 33.95 8.33 -22.08
C VAL A 263 33.80 7.13 -21.15
N THR A 264 33.70 5.94 -21.73
CA THR A 264 33.74 4.67 -21.00
C THR A 264 35.07 4.62 -20.26
N SER A 265 35.09 5.15 -19.04
CA SER A 265 36.15 4.86 -18.09
C SER A 265 36.18 3.35 -17.93
N GLU A 266 37.35 2.79 -18.22
CA GLU A 266 37.60 1.36 -18.22
C GLU A 266 36.96 0.68 -17.02
N ASN A 267 36.44 -0.52 -17.28
CA ASN A 267 35.99 -1.52 -16.33
C ASN A 267 36.98 -1.68 -15.16
N LYS A 268 36.89 -0.82 -14.15
CA LYS A 268 37.13 -1.25 -12.78
C LYS A 268 35.95 -2.15 -12.45
N ARG A 269 36.08 -3.44 -12.81
CA ARG A 269 35.44 -4.55 -12.11
C ARG A 269 35.89 -4.43 -10.65
N ASN A 270 35.28 -3.49 -9.93
CA ASN A 270 35.33 -3.47 -8.49
C ASN A 270 34.67 -4.79 -8.10
N LYS A 271 35.51 -5.70 -7.59
CA LYS A 271 35.05 -6.95 -6.96
C LYS A 271 33.88 -6.56 -6.08
N THR A 272 32.68 -7.01 -6.44
CA THR A 272 31.52 -6.92 -5.56
C THR A 272 31.97 -7.48 -4.23
N PRO A 273 31.88 -6.73 -3.11
CA PRO A 273 32.15 -7.32 -1.83
C PRO A 273 31.16 -8.47 -1.69
N VAL A 274 31.69 -9.70 -1.64
CA VAL A 274 30.93 -10.87 -1.22
C VAL A 274 30.75 -10.72 0.29
N SER A 275 29.93 -9.76 0.70
CA SER A 275 29.32 -9.70 2.05
C SER A 275 27.82 -10.04 1.97
N GLY A 276 27.39 -10.60 0.83
CA GLY A 276 25.99 -10.76 0.45
C GLY A 276 25.26 -11.94 1.06
N GLY A 277 25.87 -12.75 1.93
CA GLY A 277 25.18 -13.90 2.55
C GLY A 277 23.95 -13.46 3.36
N LEU A 278 24.13 -12.48 4.24
CA LEU A 278 23.03 -11.94 5.05
C LEU A 278 22.00 -11.18 4.20
N THR A 279 22.45 -10.32 3.28
CA THR A 279 21.53 -9.58 2.39
C THR A 279 20.70 -10.54 1.54
N LEU A 280 21.33 -11.57 0.94
CA LEU A 280 20.64 -12.58 0.16
C LEU A 280 19.67 -13.37 1.03
N PHE A 281 20.09 -13.79 2.22
CA PHE A 281 19.22 -14.48 3.18
C PHE A 281 17.99 -13.63 3.52
N LEU A 282 18.16 -12.34 3.83
CA LEU A 282 17.06 -11.43 4.13
C LEU A 282 16.12 -11.23 2.93
N LEU A 283 16.68 -11.08 1.71
CA LEU A 283 15.89 -10.96 0.49
C LEU A 283 15.10 -12.23 0.19
N LEU A 284 15.72 -13.41 0.30
CA LEU A 284 15.06 -14.69 0.11
C LEU A 284 14.00 -14.94 1.18
N SER A 285 14.28 -14.59 2.44
CA SER A 285 13.30 -14.67 3.53
C SER A 285 12.11 -13.76 3.29
N TYR A 286 12.35 -12.53 2.82
CA TYR A 286 11.28 -11.61 2.43
C TYR A 286 10.44 -12.17 1.28
N VAL A 287 11.08 -12.61 0.19
CA VAL A 287 10.40 -13.20 -0.97
C VAL A 287 9.58 -14.41 -0.56
N ALA A 288 10.15 -15.33 0.21
CA ALA A 288 9.45 -16.50 0.73
C ALA A 288 8.24 -16.09 1.57
N THR A 289 8.39 -15.09 2.46
CA THR A 289 7.30 -14.58 3.28
C THR A 289 6.18 -13.98 2.43
N GLN A 290 6.51 -13.14 1.45
CA GLN A 290 5.51 -12.49 0.59
C GLN A 290 4.81 -13.46 -0.38
N LEU A 291 5.48 -14.55 -0.76
CA LEU A 291 4.85 -15.63 -1.53
C LEU A 291 3.98 -16.54 -0.63
N PHE A 292 4.37 -16.72 0.63
CA PHE A 292 3.71 -17.62 1.55
C PHE A 292 2.44 -17.04 2.19
N LEU A 293 2.51 -15.79 2.68
CA LEU A 293 1.45 -15.19 3.50
C LEU A 293 0.05 -15.22 2.86
N PRO A 294 -0.14 -14.94 1.55
CA PRO A 294 -1.46 -15.02 0.91
C PRO A 294 -2.14 -16.40 0.99
N PHE A 295 -1.36 -17.46 1.18
CA PHE A 295 -1.85 -18.85 1.22
C PHE A 295 -1.79 -19.45 2.63
N SER A 296 -1.50 -18.63 3.65
CA SER A 296 -1.30 -19.08 5.04
C SER A 296 -2.60 -19.40 5.81
N HIS A 297 -3.75 -19.48 5.11
CA HIS A 297 -5.08 -19.75 5.68
C HIS A 297 -5.23 -21.15 6.32
N PHE A 298 -4.26 -22.05 6.14
CA PHE A 298 -4.23 -23.33 6.86
C PHE A 298 -3.60 -23.22 8.26
N ILE A 299 -2.79 -22.18 8.50
CA ILE A 299 -2.20 -21.86 9.81
C ILE A 299 -3.10 -20.89 10.56
N THR A 300 -3.63 -19.92 9.83
CA THR A 300 -4.47 -18.84 10.34
C THR A 300 -5.92 -19.25 10.15
N LYS A 301 -6.77 -19.18 11.18
CA LYS A 301 -8.13 -19.75 11.13
C LYS A 301 -9.14 -18.96 10.26
N GLY A 302 -8.65 -18.28 9.22
CA GLY A 302 -9.46 -17.63 8.21
C GLY A 302 -10.12 -16.33 8.65
N TYR A 303 -10.78 -15.70 7.68
CA TYR A 303 -11.52 -14.45 7.82
C TYR A 303 -12.82 -14.70 8.56
N ASN A 304 -12.86 -14.39 9.85
CA ASN A 304 -14.05 -13.89 10.50
C ASN A 304 -13.69 -13.39 11.90
N ASN A 305 -14.22 -12.22 12.26
CA ASN A 305 -14.18 -11.66 13.63
C ASN A 305 -14.86 -12.59 14.68
N TRP A 306 -15.35 -13.76 14.26
CA TRP A 306 -16.17 -14.69 15.02
C TRP A 306 -15.47 -16.04 15.31
N THR A 307 -14.21 -16.22 14.88
CA THR A 307 -13.45 -17.45 15.14
C THR A 307 -12.20 -17.19 15.97
N ASN A 308 -12.06 -17.91 17.09
CA ASN A 308 -10.85 -17.88 17.93
C ASN A 308 -9.66 -18.55 17.20
N GLY A 309 -8.73 -17.74 16.69
CA GLY A 309 -7.48 -18.18 16.06
C GLY A 309 -6.54 -17.03 15.67
N LEU A 310 -5.34 -17.37 15.19
CA LEU A 310 -4.42 -16.39 14.59
C LEU A 310 -5.09 -15.78 13.35
N TYR A 311 -5.35 -14.48 13.38
CA TYR A 311 -5.84 -13.73 12.24
C TYR A 311 -4.75 -13.69 11.18
N GLY A 312 -5.04 -14.29 10.03
CA GLY A 312 -4.10 -14.37 8.91
C GLY A 312 -4.26 -13.19 8.01
N TYR A 313 -3.23 -12.35 7.95
CA TYR A 313 -3.13 -11.36 6.91
C TYR A 313 -2.79 -12.08 5.59
N SER A 314 -3.75 -12.12 4.65
CA SER A 314 -3.73 -12.96 3.45
C SER A 314 -3.61 -12.18 2.14
N TRP A 315 -3.24 -10.91 2.18
CA TRP A 315 -3.33 -10.04 1.00
C TRP A 315 -4.76 -10.01 0.39
N ASP A 316 -5.81 -10.31 1.16
CA ASP A 316 -7.19 -10.17 0.67
C ASP A 316 -7.55 -8.70 0.53
N MET A 317 -7.86 -8.28 -0.70
CA MET A 317 -8.39 -6.94 -0.95
C MET A 317 -9.69 -6.78 -0.16
N MET A 318 -9.95 -5.56 0.30
CA MET A 318 -11.11 -5.15 1.10
C MET A 318 -12.31 -6.10 0.91
N VAL A 319 -12.48 -7.02 1.86
CA VAL A 319 -13.46 -8.12 1.73
C VAL A 319 -14.88 -7.60 2.00
N HIS A 320 -14.99 -6.49 2.74
CA HIS A 320 -16.28 -5.87 3.01
C HIS A 320 -16.14 -4.34 3.07
N ASN A 321 -17.07 -3.64 2.42
CA ASN A 321 -17.39 -2.25 2.74
C ASN A 321 -18.80 -2.26 3.35
N TRP A 322 -18.90 -2.02 4.66
CA TRP A 322 -20.18 -1.93 5.35
C TRP A 322 -20.45 -0.46 5.64
N ASP A 323 -21.44 0.13 4.97
CA ASP A 323 -22.05 1.37 5.43
C ASP A 323 -23.24 0.99 6.32
N SER A 324 -23.06 1.09 7.64
CA SER A 324 -24.15 0.89 8.59
C SER A 324 -25.08 2.10 8.52
N VAL A 325 -26.20 1.96 7.81
CA VAL A 325 -27.24 2.99 7.71
C VAL A 325 -27.97 3.18 9.05
N LEU A 326 -28.12 2.10 9.81
CA LEU A 326 -28.71 2.10 11.14
C LEU A 326 -28.18 0.88 11.91
N THR A 327 -27.62 1.11 13.09
CA THR A 327 -27.31 0.06 14.06
C THR A 327 -28.42 0.07 15.12
N VAL A 328 -28.89 -1.10 15.57
CA VAL A 328 -29.84 -1.21 16.68
C VAL A 328 -29.37 -2.35 17.58
N ILE A 329 -29.11 -2.06 18.85
CA ILE A 329 -28.77 -3.08 19.84
C ILE A 329 -30.05 -3.44 20.58
N LYS A 330 -30.49 -4.70 20.42
CA LYS A 330 -31.64 -5.25 21.15
C LYS A 330 -31.12 -6.12 22.30
N VAL A 331 -31.55 -5.81 23.52
CA VAL A 331 -31.30 -6.64 24.70
C VAL A 331 -32.59 -7.32 25.11
N VAL A 332 -32.49 -8.61 25.41
CA VAL A 332 -33.58 -9.44 25.89
C VAL A 332 -33.17 -9.98 27.25
N ASP A 333 -33.96 -9.67 28.27
CA ASP A 333 -33.82 -10.29 29.59
C ASP A 333 -34.31 -11.74 29.50
N ASN A 334 -33.44 -12.70 29.86
CA ASN A 334 -33.74 -14.13 29.74
C ASN A 334 -34.75 -14.63 30.79
N ASP A 335 -34.90 -13.94 31.92
CA ASP A 335 -35.78 -14.32 33.01
C ASP A 335 -37.16 -13.67 32.88
N SER A 336 -37.22 -12.40 32.47
CA SER A 336 -38.48 -11.64 32.32
C SER A 336 -39.03 -11.65 30.89
N GLY A 337 -38.19 -11.90 29.89
CA GLY A 337 -38.56 -11.82 28.47
C GLY A 337 -38.76 -10.38 27.95
N GLU A 338 -38.45 -9.36 28.75
CA GLU A 338 -38.58 -7.96 28.33
C GLU A 338 -37.49 -7.59 27.32
N GLU A 339 -37.91 -6.82 26.32
CA GLU A 339 -37.03 -6.32 25.25
C GLU A 339 -36.80 -4.82 25.43
N PHE A 340 -35.54 -4.40 25.40
CA PHE A 340 -35.19 -2.98 25.35
C PHE A 340 -34.11 -2.71 24.31
N PHE A 341 -34.17 -1.50 23.76
CA PHE A 341 -33.26 -1.03 22.74
C PHE A 341 -32.22 -0.11 23.37
N ILE A 342 -30.95 -0.39 23.12
CA ILE A 342 -29.83 0.43 23.57
C ILE A 342 -29.35 1.25 22.38
N ASP A 343 -29.05 2.53 22.65
CA ASP A 343 -28.39 3.39 21.69
C ASP A 343 -27.03 2.78 21.29
N PRO A 344 -26.80 2.49 20.00
CA PRO A 344 -25.55 1.92 19.52
C PRO A 344 -24.31 2.77 19.81
N GLU A 345 -24.47 4.07 20.04
CA GLU A 345 -23.37 4.98 20.37
C GLU A 345 -22.95 4.87 21.85
N VAL A 346 -23.78 4.25 22.70
CA VAL A 346 -23.46 3.95 24.10
C VAL A 346 -22.82 2.56 24.17
N GLY A 347 -21.49 2.52 24.31
CA GLY A 347 -20.72 1.28 24.35
C GLY A 347 -21.24 0.24 25.35
N ILE A 348 -21.27 -1.03 24.94
CA ILE A 348 -21.74 -2.21 25.70
C ILE A 348 -20.71 -2.58 26.80
N THR A 349 -20.41 -1.65 27.70
CA THR A 349 -19.47 -1.87 28.81
C THR A 349 -20.19 -2.09 30.14
N ALA A 350 -21.53 -2.03 30.17
CA ALA A 350 -22.32 -2.07 31.42
C ALA A 350 -23.14 -3.36 31.65
N LEU A 351 -23.05 -4.38 30.78
CA LEU A 351 -23.82 -5.63 30.93
C LEU A 351 -22.99 -6.83 31.42
N ALA A 352 -21.80 -6.57 31.96
CA ALA A 352 -21.00 -7.55 32.69
C ALA A 352 -20.92 -7.18 34.18
N ILE A 353 -22.08 -7.19 34.86
CA ILE A 353 -22.18 -7.34 36.32
C ILE A 353 -23.29 -8.35 36.60
#